data_AF-A0A7C0YB93-F1
#
_entry.id   AF-A0A7C0YB93-F1
#
_cell.length_a   1.000
_cell.length_b   1.000
_cell.length_c   1.000
_cell.angle_alpha   90.00
_cell.angle_beta   90.00
_cell.angle_gamma   90.00
#
_symmetry.space_group_name_H-M   'P 1'
#
loop_
_entity.id
_entity.type
_entity.pdbx_description
1 polymer ?
#
loop_
_entity_poly.entity_id
_entity_poly.type
_entity_poly.pdbx_seq_one_letter_code
_entity_poly.pdbx_strand_id
1 'polypeptide(L)'
;MAAQIRHDEGRGTSNMNAEELLRLKIRLLTEGVMVDEGEWAARRGGAGPVGAKYFIIPNGRPVGVPLRRGEQAQLFGAAPLEPTDNPDLWLYEQSIPLRVIPRPRFYDLTTKDGVPYRKIALLHGSETLATTAYQACRYWSNGLQCRFCTIPFSLYSGDTVLEKHPEQLAEVVQAAEAEGVIKNILITTGTPDSPDAGAKRLAGLVRALRDVSRLPIGVQFAPPTELRFIEEVAAAGANAVGMHIESGDERIRQRMCPGKYRYGSLEMYRRA
;
A
#
# COMPACT_ATOMS: atom_id res chain seq x y z
N MET A 1 -11.17 -50.12 28.33
CA MET A 1 -11.98 -48.92 28.02
C MET A 1 -11.05 -47.72 28.11
N ALA A 2 -10.36 -47.41 27.01
CA ALA A 2 -9.49 -46.24 26.87
C ALA A 2 -9.41 -45.96 25.36
N ALA A 3 -10.19 -45.00 24.88
CA ALA A 3 -10.15 -44.58 23.49
C ALA A 3 -9.08 -43.49 23.37
N GLN A 4 -7.93 -43.86 22.80
CA GLN A 4 -6.93 -42.92 22.33
C GLN A 4 -7.54 -42.08 21.20
N ILE A 5 -7.78 -40.80 21.49
CA ILE A 5 -8.01 -39.78 20.47
C ILE A 5 -6.67 -39.60 19.76
N ARG A 6 -6.57 -40.15 18.55
CA ARG A 6 -5.45 -39.90 17.65
C ARG A 6 -5.50 -38.43 17.26
N HIS A 7 -4.45 -37.69 17.59
CA HIS A 7 -4.16 -36.42 16.95
C HIS A 7 -3.93 -36.72 15.45
N ASP A 8 -4.90 -36.33 14.62
CA ASP A 8 -4.78 -36.34 13.16
C ASP A 8 -3.94 -35.11 12.76
N GLU A 9 -2.64 -35.19 13.03
CA GLU A 9 -1.64 -34.33 12.40
C GLU A 9 -1.53 -34.76 10.93
N GLY A 10 -2.17 -34.02 10.02
CA GLY A 10 -1.80 -34.08 8.59
C GLY A 10 -2.91 -34.31 7.57
N ARG A 11 -4.11 -33.74 7.73
CA ARG A 11 -5.09 -33.66 6.63
C ARG A 11 -5.59 -32.22 6.43
N GLY A 12 -5.03 -31.53 5.44
CA GLY A 12 -5.70 -30.39 4.81
C GLY A 12 -4.95 -29.05 4.74
N THR A 13 -3.62 -28.99 4.63
CA THR A 13 -2.92 -27.73 4.27
C THR A 13 -2.36 -27.80 2.85
N SER A 14 -3.25 -27.45 1.92
CA SER A 14 -3.06 -27.12 0.50
C SER A 14 -1.64 -27.24 -0.07
N ASN A 15 -1.36 -28.34 -0.76
CA ASN A 15 -0.20 -28.48 -1.64
C ASN A 15 -0.47 -27.75 -2.97
N MET A 16 -0.83 -26.46 -2.89
CA MET A 16 -1.06 -25.66 -4.09
C MET A 16 0.26 -25.44 -4.82
N ASN A 17 0.27 -25.75 -6.11
CA ASN A 17 1.40 -25.48 -6.97
C ASN A 17 1.52 -23.97 -7.28
N ALA A 18 2.60 -23.57 -7.94
CA ALA A 18 2.89 -22.16 -8.22
C ALA A 18 1.82 -21.49 -9.10
N GLU A 19 1.23 -22.22 -10.04
CA GLU A 19 0.17 -21.70 -10.91
C GLU A 19 -1.13 -21.50 -10.14
N GLU A 20 -1.52 -22.45 -9.30
CA GLU A 20 -2.69 -22.35 -8.43
C GLU A 20 -2.57 -21.16 -7.48
N LEU A 21 -1.40 -20.96 -6.86
CA LEU A 21 -1.11 -19.82 -6.01
C LEU A 21 -1.16 -18.49 -6.76
N LEU A 22 -0.68 -18.45 -8.01
CA LEU A 22 -0.76 -17.26 -8.85
C LEU A 22 -2.21 -16.94 -9.20
N ARG A 23 -3.00 -17.94 -9.60
CA ARG A 23 -4.43 -17.80 -9.90
C ARG A 23 -5.19 -17.32 -8.67
N LEU A 24 -4.95 -17.93 -7.51
CA LEU A 24 -5.52 -17.47 -6.24
C LEU A 24 -5.19 -16.01 -5.97
N LYS A 25 -3.91 -15.61 -6.08
CA LYS A 25 -3.51 -14.22 -5.84
C LYS A 25 -4.18 -13.24 -6.79
N ILE A 26 -4.31 -13.60 -8.07
CA ILE A 26 -5.02 -12.78 -9.07
C ILE A 26 -6.49 -12.63 -8.68
N ARG A 27 -7.19 -13.73 -8.41
CA ARG A 27 -8.60 -13.72 -7.98
C ARG A 27 -8.82 -12.84 -6.75
N LEU A 28 -8.01 -13.00 -5.71
CA LEU A 28 -8.09 -12.18 -4.50
C LEU A 28 -7.84 -10.68 -4.76
N LEU A 29 -6.98 -10.34 -5.72
CA LEU A 29 -6.70 -8.94 -6.09
C LEU A 29 -7.84 -8.32 -6.92
N THR A 30 -8.48 -9.10 -7.80
CA THR A 30 -9.46 -8.59 -8.77
C THR A 30 -10.90 -8.74 -8.31
N GLU A 31 -11.25 -9.92 -7.81
CA GLU A 31 -12.60 -10.29 -7.33
C GLU A 31 -12.79 -9.76 -5.90
N GLY A 32 -11.77 -9.92 -5.07
CA GLY A 32 -11.84 -9.62 -3.64
C GLY A 32 -12.60 -10.70 -2.87
N VAL A 33 -13.08 -10.34 -1.67
CA VAL A 33 -13.83 -11.25 -0.80
C VAL A 33 -15.09 -10.60 -0.27
N MET A 34 -16.12 -11.41 -0.06
CA MET A 34 -17.33 -11.01 0.64
C MET A 34 -17.18 -11.29 2.13
N VAL A 35 -17.42 -10.26 2.94
CA VAL A 35 -17.41 -10.32 4.41
C VAL A 35 -18.69 -9.70 4.95
N ASP A 36 -19.16 -10.21 6.08
CA ASP A 36 -20.37 -9.73 6.72
C ASP A 36 -20.26 -8.26 7.15
N GLU A 37 -21.42 -7.64 7.37
CA GLU A 37 -21.50 -6.27 7.88
C GLU A 37 -20.95 -6.19 9.31
N GLY A 38 -20.17 -5.14 9.58
CA GLY A 38 -19.56 -4.91 10.90
C GLY A 38 -18.18 -5.52 11.11
N GLU A 39 -17.78 -6.52 10.31
CA GLU A 39 -16.55 -7.28 10.57
C GLU A 39 -15.27 -6.43 10.49
N TRP A 40 -15.08 -5.76 9.34
CA TRP A 40 -13.98 -4.83 9.14
C TRP A 40 -14.46 -3.53 8.50
N ALA A 41 -13.83 -2.42 8.89
CA ALA A 41 -13.96 -1.14 8.21
C ALA A 41 -13.14 -1.15 6.91
N ALA A 42 -13.79 -0.91 5.78
CA ALA A 42 -13.11 -0.74 4.50
C ALA A 42 -12.37 0.61 4.45
N ARG A 43 -11.15 0.63 3.90
CA ARG A 43 -10.43 1.89 3.64
C ARG A 43 -11.17 2.72 2.59
N ARG A 44 -11.33 4.02 2.79
CA ARG A 44 -12.11 4.91 1.89
C ARG A 44 -11.28 5.66 0.85
N GLY A 45 -9.95 5.53 0.88
CA GLY A 45 -9.05 6.19 -0.09
C GLY A 45 -7.58 5.81 0.09
N GLY A 46 -6.70 6.52 -0.63
CA GLY A 46 -5.24 6.43 -0.49
C GLY A 46 -4.57 5.61 -1.59
N ALA A 47 -3.25 5.47 -1.52
CA ALA A 47 -2.50 4.64 -2.46
C ALA A 47 -2.76 3.14 -2.25
N GLY A 48 -2.79 2.37 -3.34
CA GLY A 48 -3.15 0.95 -3.34
C GLY A 48 -4.66 0.69 -3.46
N PRO A 49 -5.12 -0.57 -3.41
CA PRO A 49 -6.53 -0.90 -3.59
C PRO A 49 -7.36 -0.32 -2.43
N VAL A 50 -8.19 0.66 -2.75
CA VAL A 50 -9.17 1.25 -1.84
C VAL A 50 -10.13 0.14 -1.37
N GLY A 51 -10.48 0.14 -0.09
CA GLY A 51 -11.32 -0.88 0.51
C GLY A 51 -10.64 -2.22 0.81
N ALA A 52 -9.33 -2.36 0.59
CA ALA A 52 -8.63 -3.62 0.81
C ALA A 52 -8.06 -3.79 2.24
N LYS A 53 -8.05 -5.04 2.69
CA LYS A 53 -7.32 -5.56 3.85
C LYS A 53 -6.23 -6.50 3.38
N TYR A 54 -5.10 -6.55 4.08
CA TYR A 54 -4.02 -7.47 3.75
C TYR A 54 -4.17 -8.82 4.47
N PHE A 55 -3.92 -9.90 3.74
CA PHE A 55 -3.87 -11.27 4.24
C PHE A 55 -2.59 -11.96 3.77
N ILE A 56 -2.14 -12.96 4.50
CA ILE A 56 -1.10 -13.89 4.08
C ILE A 56 -1.76 -15.12 3.46
N ILE A 57 -1.43 -15.42 2.21
CA ILE A 57 -1.91 -16.61 1.49
C ILE A 57 -0.99 -17.81 1.79
N PRO A 58 -1.34 -19.05 1.39
CA PRO A 58 -0.62 -20.27 1.81
C PRO A 58 0.88 -20.33 1.49
N ASN A 59 1.35 -19.57 0.50
CA ASN A 59 2.80 -19.46 0.21
C ASN A 59 3.54 -18.44 1.09
N GLY A 60 2.92 -17.93 2.15
CA GLY A 60 3.50 -16.97 3.09
C GLY A 60 3.57 -15.53 2.57
N ARG A 61 3.05 -15.24 1.37
CA ARG A 61 3.11 -13.88 0.77
C ARG A 61 1.87 -13.05 1.09
N PRO A 62 2.01 -11.74 1.31
CA PRO A 62 0.87 -10.85 1.49
C PRO A 62 0.12 -10.60 0.18
N VAL A 63 -1.19 -10.39 0.29
CA VAL A 63 -2.07 -9.92 -0.78
C VAL A 63 -3.05 -8.89 -0.21
N GLY A 64 -3.25 -7.79 -0.94
CA GLY A 64 -4.27 -6.79 -0.59
C GLY A 64 -5.59 -7.18 -1.21
N VAL A 65 -6.55 -7.61 -0.40
CA VAL A 65 -7.83 -8.16 -0.84
C VAL A 65 -8.92 -7.10 -0.64
N PRO A 66 -9.55 -6.60 -1.72
CA PRO A 66 -10.72 -5.73 -1.61
C PRO A 66 -11.85 -6.42 -0.82
N LEU A 67 -12.36 -5.75 0.20
CA LEU A 67 -13.56 -6.19 0.91
C LEU A 67 -14.79 -5.72 0.13
N ARG A 68 -15.64 -6.65 -0.30
CA ARG A 68 -16.82 -6.39 -1.15
C ARG A 68 -18.10 -6.69 -0.38
N ARG A 69 -19.13 -5.91 -0.66
CA ARG A 69 -20.48 -6.05 -0.08
C ARG A 69 -21.55 -5.72 -1.11
N GLY A 70 -22.75 -6.27 -0.93
CA GLY A 70 -23.92 -5.99 -1.76
C GLY A 70 -23.65 -6.14 -3.26
N GLU A 71 -24.09 -5.16 -4.04
CA GLU A 71 -23.92 -5.14 -5.51
C GLU A 71 -22.46 -5.26 -5.95
N GLN A 72 -21.49 -4.73 -5.18
CA GLN A 72 -20.08 -4.87 -5.52
C GLN A 72 -19.60 -6.31 -5.41
N ALA A 73 -20.09 -7.08 -4.43
CA ALA A 73 -19.72 -8.49 -4.33
C ALA A 73 -20.20 -9.27 -5.56
N GLN A 74 -21.41 -8.97 -6.04
CA GLN A 74 -21.97 -9.58 -7.25
C GLN A 74 -21.20 -9.15 -8.52
N LEU A 75 -20.95 -7.85 -8.69
CA LEU A 75 -20.28 -7.30 -9.87
C LEU A 75 -18.87 -7.88 -10.07
N PHE A 76 -18.14 -8.11 -8.98
CA PHE A 76 -16.77 -8.61 -9.02
C PHE A 76 -16.67 -10.13 -8.78
N GLY A 77 -17.78 -10.83 -8.56
CA GLY A 77 -17.77 -12.27 -8.28
C GLY A 77 -17.04 -12.64 -6.99
N ALA A 78 -17.13 -11.80 -5.95
CA ALA A 78 -16.42 -12.01 -4.70
C ALA A 78 -16.99 -13.21 -3.93
N ALA A 79 -16.14 -14.19 -3.63
CA ALA A 79 -16.54 -15.35 -2.84
C ALA A 79 -16.54 -15.03 -1.32
N PRO A 80 -17.33 -15.76 -0.51
CA PRO A 80 -17.32 -15.62 0.94
C PRO A 80 -15.94 -15.85 1.56
N LEU A 81 -15.63 -15.05 2.58
CA LEU A 81 -14.52 -15.28 3.48
C LEU A 81 -15.09 -15.52 4.88
N GLU A 82 -14.90 -16.73 5.40
CA GLU A 82 -15.56 -17.23 6.61
C GLU A 82 -14.58 -17.27 7.80
N PRO A 83 -15.02 -16.91 9.02
CA PRO A 83 -14.17 -16.98 10.20
C PRO A 83 -13.89 -18.43 10.59
N THR A 84 -12.80 -18.64 11.32
CA THR A 84 -12.53 -19.92 12.00
C THR A 84 -12.50 -19.71 13.51
N ASP A 85 -12.38 -20.81 14.27
CA ASP A 85 -12.15 -20.74 15.73
C ASP A 85 -10.84 -20.02 16.09
N ASN A 86 -9.91 -19.92 15.14
CA ASN A 86 -8.71 -19.10 15.27
C ASN A 86 -8.96 -17.70 14.70
N PRO A 87 -8.91 -16.63 15.52
CA PRO A 87 -9.22 -15.26 15.07
C PRO A 87 -8.23 -14.73 14.01
N ASP A 88 -7.04 -15.31 13.92
CA ASP A 88 -6.04 -14.94 12.92
C ASP A 88 -6.24 -15.65 11.58
N LEU A 89 -7.17 -16.60 11.48
CA LEU A 89 -7.36 -17.46 10.32
C LEU A 89 -8.78 -17.40 9.80
N TRP A 90 -8.89 -17.20 8.48
CA TRP A 90 -10.16 -17.18 7.75
C TRP A 90 -10.09 -18.15 6.58
N LEU A 91 -11.23 -18.68 6.15
CA LEU A 91 -11.33 -19.60 5.02
C LEU A 91 -11.98 -18.92 3.83
N TYR A 92 -11.21 -18.79 2.75
CA TYR A 92 -11.72 -18.41 1.44
C TYR A 92 -12.21 -19.66 0.70
N GLU A 93 -13.42 -19.62 0.15
CA GLU A 93 -14.04 -20.76 -0.55
C GLU A 93 -14.00 -22.05 0.31
N GLN A 94 -14.30 -21.91 1.60
CA GLN A 94 -14.42 -22.99 2.59
C GLN A 94 -13.14 -23.81 2.86
N SER A 95 -12.05 -23.56 2.14
CA SER A 95 -10.89 -24.48 2.13
C SER A 95 -9.53 -23.79 2.05
N ILE A 96 -9.47 -22.54 1.61
CA ILE A 96 -8.20 -21.83 1.41
C ILE A 96 -7.92 -20.93 2.61
N PRO A 97 -6.89 -21.24 3.42
CA PRO A 97 -6.58 -20.46 4.60
C PRO A 97 -5.96 -19.11 4.22
N LEU A 98 -6.58 -18.02 4.67
CA LEU A 98 -6.07 -16.67 4.62
C LEU A 98 -5.78 -16.19 6.05
N ARG A 99 -4.51 -15.92 6.35
CA ARG A 99 -4.11 -15.42 7.66
C ARG A 99 -4.19 -13.90 7.72
N VAL A 100 -4.88 -13.38 8.72
CA VAL A 100 -5.06 -11.94 8.95
C VAL A 100 -3.72 -11.31 9.33
N ILE A 101 -3.48 -10.11 8.82
CA ILE A 101 -2.39 -9.26 9.30
C ILE A 101 -2.96 -8.38 10.43
N PRO A 102 -2.45 -8.52 11.68
CA PRO A 102 -2.95 -7.75 12.81
C PRO A 102 -2.84 -6.25 12.58
N ARG A 103 -3.78 -5.50 13.15
CA ARG A 103 -3.70 -4.04 13.15
C ARG A 103 -2.52 -3.61 14.05
N PRO A 104 -1.56 -2.81 13.56
CA PRO A 104 -0.45 -2.32 14.38
C PRO A 104 -0.94 -1.49 15.57
N ARG A 105 -0.27 -1.62 16.72
CA ARG A 105 -0.58 -0.85 17.93
C ARG A 105 -0.13 0.60 17.82
N PHE A 106 0.94 0.88 17.06
CA PHE A 106 1.40 2.26 16.85
C PHE A 106 0.33 3.16 16.21
N TYR A 107 -0.70 2.60 15.59
CA TYR A 107 -1.84 3.37 15.05
C TYR A 107 -2.66 4.11 16.12
N ASP A 108 -2.59 3.68 17.37
CA ASP A 108 -3.28 4.30 18.51
C ASP A 108 -2.49 5.45 19.12
N LEU A 109 -1.25 5.67 18.66
CA LEU A 109 -0.40 6.77 19.09
C LEU A 109 -0.69 8.06 18.30
N THR A 110 -0.24 9.17 18.86
CA THR A 110 -0.41 10.52 18.33
C THR A 110 0.91 11.26 18.47
N THR A 111 1.23 12.09 17.47
CA THR A 111 2.41 12.97 17.48
C THR A 111 2.31 14.04 18.56
N LYS A 112 3.44 14.66 18.88
CA LYS A 112 3.49 15.75 19.88
C LYS A 112 2.54 16.91 19.57
N ASP A 113 2.29 17.19 18.30
CA ASP A 113 1.39 18.23 17.83
C ASP A 113 -0.04 17.74 17.55
N GLY A 114 -0.39 16.52 17.96
CA GLY A 114 -1.77 16.04 17.99
C GLY A 114 -2.25 15.32 16.73
N VAL A 115 -1.36 15.00 15.77
CA VAL A 115 -1.71 14.23 14.56
C VAL A 115 -1.65 12.72 14.85
N PRO A 116 -2.74 11.95 14.66
CA PRO A 116 -2.72 10.49 14.86
C PRO A 116 -1.75 9.80 13.90
N TYR A 117 -0.99 8.82 14.39
CA TYR A 117 0.04 8.13 13.59
C TYR A 117 -0.52 7.45 12.34
N ARG A 118 -1.72 6.87 12.44
CA ARG A 118 -2.44 6.28 11.29
C ARG A 118 -2.73 7.27 10.16
N LYS A 119 -2.73 8.59 10.43
CA LYS A 119 -2.87 9.64 9.40
C LYS A 119 -1.56 9.99 8.73
N ILE A 120 -0.42 9.51 9.24
CA ILE A 120 0.92 9.82 8.74
C ILE A 120 1.46 8.64 7.92
N ALA A 121 1.44 7.42 8.43
CA ALA A 121 1.87 6.24 7.69
C ALA A 121 1.07 4.99 8.08
N LEU A 122 0.99 4.03 7.16
CA LEU A 122 0.22 2.80 7.29
C LEU A 122 1.10 1.58 6.97
N LEU A 123 0.84 0.45 7.63
CA LEU A 123 1.37 -0.85 7.26
C LEU A 123 0.75 -1.31 5.93
N HIS A 124 1.60 -1.57 4.95
CA HIS A 124 1.28 -2.12 3.65
C HIS A 124 1.85 -3.54 3.54
N GLY A 125 1.03 -4.47 3.06
CA GLY A 125 1.38 -5.88 3.11
C GLY A 125 1.57 -6.32 4.55
N SER A 126 2.69 -6.99 4.84
CA SER A 126 3.01 -7.52 6.16
C SER A 126 4.11 -6.80 6.91
N GLU A 127 4.90 -5.96 6.23
CA GLU A 127 6.15 -5.43 6.81
C GLU A 127 6.65 -4.11 6.20
N THR A 128 5.86 -3.45 5.35
CA THR A 128 6.26 -2.16 4.74
C THR A 128 5.51 -1.02 5.41
N LEU A 129 6.22 -0.06 6.01
CA LEU A 129 5.61 1.21 6.40
C LEU A 129 5.49 2.10 5.16
N ALA A 130 4.27 2.41 4.73
CA ALA A 130 4.04 3.23 3.56
C ALA A 130 3.38 4.57 3.89
N THR A 131 3.76 5.62 3.16
CA THR A 131 3.12 6.93 3.27
C THR A 131 3.08 7.66 1.93
N THR A 132 2.08 8.53 1.77
CA THR A 132 2.07 9.56 0.74
C THR A 132 2.50 10.89 1.36
N ALA A 133 3.70 11.35 1.01
CA ALA A 133 4.33 12.57 1.53
C ALA A 133 3.50 13.84 1.26
N TYR A 134 2.85 13.90 0.09
CA TYR A 134 2.02 15.03 -0.33
C TYR A 134 0.73 14.53 -1.00
N GLN A 135 -0.43 14.90 -0.45
CA GLN A 135 -1.74 14.39 -0.84
C GLN A 135 -2.42 15.20 -1.96
N ALA A 136 -1.70 16.13 -2.59
CA ALA A 136 -2.18 16.88 -3.75
C ALA A 136 -1.30 16.61 -4.97
N CYS A 137 -1.85 16.82 -6.16
CA CYS A 137 -1.16 16.54 -7.41
C CYS A 137 -1.61 17.51 -8.49
N ARG A 138 -0.66 18.10 -9.22
CA ARG A 138 -0.91 19.07 -10.30
C ARG A 138 -1.90 18.56 -11.35
N TYR A 139 -1.95 17.25 -11.58
CA TYR A 139 -2.83 16.66 -12.58
C TYR A 139 -4.30 16.77 -12.15
N TRP A 140 -4.59 16.64 -10.86
CA TRP A 140 -5.94 16.87 -10.33
C TRP A 140 -6.38 18.32 -10.49
N SER A 141 -5.51 19.27 -10.15
CA SER A 141 -5.80 20.71 -10.26
C SER A 141 -6.08 21.19 -11.69
N ASN A 142 -5.67 20.41 -12.70
CA ASN A 142 -5.82 20.74 -14.12
C ASN A 142 -6.84 19.85 -14.86
N GLY A 143 -7.59 19.00 -14.16
CA GLY A 143 -8.53 18.05 -14.81
C GLY A 143 -7.84 16.96 -15.65
N LEU A 144 -6.56 16.68 -15.38
CA LEU A 144 -5.71 15.72 -16.08
C LEU A 144 -5.30 14.53 -15.20
N GLN A 145 -6.02 14.29 -14.10
CA GLN A 145 -5.74 13.20 -13.17
C GLN A 145 -5.76 11.83 -13.84
N CYS A 146 -4.95 10.91 -13.31
CA CYS A 146 -5.03 9.52 -13.72
C CYS A 146 -6.39 8.97 -13.26
N ARG A 147 -7.11 8.27 -14.13
CA ARG A 147 -8.52 7.87 -13.89
C ARG A 147 -8.69 6.88 -12.73
N PHE A 148 -7.62 6.18 -12.36
CA PHE A 148 -7.59 5.25 -11.23
C PHE A 148 -7.02 5.86 -9.94
N CYS A 149 -6.51 7.09 -9.99
CA CYS A 149 -5.81 7.68 -8.86
C CYS A 149 -6.80 8.10 -7.77
N THR A 150 -6.43 7.88 -6.52
CA THR A 150 -7.25 8.10 -5.33
C THR A 150 -6.52 8.90 -4.24
N ILE A 151 -5.35 9.47 -4.55
CA ILE A 151 -4.49 10.21 -3.61
C ILE A 151 -5.29 11.27 -2.83
N PRO A 152 -6.03 12.21 -3.47
CA PRO A 152 -6.71 13.28 -2.74
C PRO A 152 -7.89 12.80 -1.88
N PHE A 153 -8.47 11.63 -2.16
CA PHE A 153 -9.66 11.16 -1.45
C PHE A 153 -9.41 10.85 0.02
N SER A 154 -8.21 10.39 0.38
CA SER A 154 -7.85 10.24 1.79
C SER A 154 -7.85 11.59 2.52
N LEU A 155 -7.44 12.67 1.83
CA LEU A 155 -7.47 14.00 2.41
C LEU A 155 -8.91 14.49 2.59
N TYR A 156 -9.75 14.32 1.56
CA TYR A 156 -11.15 14.74 1.60
C TYR A 156 -11.98 14.00 2.65
N SER A 157 -11.64 12.74 2.94
CA SER A 157 -12.28 11.92 3.98
C SER A 157 -11.69 12.13 5.38
N GLY A 158 -10.67 12.97 5.52
CA GLY A 158 -10.00 13.25 6.79
C GLY A 158 -9.11 12.12 7.31
N ASP A 159 -8.82 11.10 6.48
CA ASP A 159 -8.03 9.92 6.84
C ASP A 159 -6.50 10.20 6.83
N THR A 160 -6.07 11.39 6.38
CA THR A 160 -4.66 11.82 6.26
C THR A 160 -4.53 13.33 6.49
N VAL A 161 -3.29 13.81 6.69
CA VAL A 161 -2.92 15.23 6.51
C VAL A 161 -2.39 15.50 5.10
N LEU A 162 -2.45 16.76 4.64
CA LEU A 162 -2.04 17.19 3.30
C LEU A 162 -0.56 16.91 3.02
N GLU A 163 0.30 17.27 3.97
CA GLU A 163 1.75 17.18 3.85
C GLU A 163 2.31 16.49 5.08
N LYS A 164 3.26 15.57 4.89
CA LYS A 164 3.97 14.91 5.99
C LYS A 164 5.17 15.73 6.38
N HIS A 165 5.27 16.07 7.67
CA HIS A 165 6.46 16.70 8.22
C HIS A 165 7.52 15.64 8.55
N PRO A 166 8.81 15.94 8.35
CA PRO A 166 9.89 14.98 8.63
C PRO A 166 9.90 14.47 10.08
N GLU A 167 9.67 15.34 11.05
CA GLU A 167 9.67 14.99 12.48
C GLU A 167 8.51 14.04 12.81
N GLN A 168 7.32 14.33 12.29
CA GLN A 168 6.14 13.49 12.46
C GLN A 168 6.36 12.09 11.85
N LEU A 169 6.95 12.02 10.65
CA LEU A 169 7.22 10.73 10.01
C LEU A 169 8.31 9.94 10.75
N ALA A 170 9.33 10.61 11.28
CA ALA A 170 10.37 10.00 12.10
C ALA A 170 9.80 9.37 13.37
N GLU A 171 8.90 10.07 14.09
CA GLU A 171 8.20 9.53 15.25
C GLU A 171 7.43 8.23 14.92
N VAL A 172 6.71 8.21 13.81
CA VAL A 172 5.93 7.03 13.37
C VAL A 172 6.85 5.87 12.99
N VAL A 173 7.96 6.13 12.30
CA VAL A 173 8.96 5.11 11.96
C VAL A 173 9.54 4.49 13.22
N GLN A 174 9.95 5.28 14.20
CA GLN A 174 10.50 4.77 15.46
C GLN A 174 9.49 3.90 16.21
N ALA A 175 8.22 4.31 16.28
CA ALA A 175 7.19 3.53 16.94
C ALA A 175 6.88 2.20 16.22
N ALA A 176 6.81 2.22 14.89
CA ALA A 176 6.57 1.02 14.08
C ALA A 176 7.77 0.04 14.12
N GLU A 177 9.00 0.56 14.12
CA GLU A 177 10.22 -0.23 14.26
C GLU A 177 10.35 -0.83 15.66
N ALA A 178 10.06 -0.05 16.72
CA ALA A 178 10.03 -0.54 18.10
C ALA A 178 8.96 -1.61 18.34
N GLU A 179 7.82 -1.55 17.63
CA GLU A 179 6.80 -2.60 17.64
C GLU A 179 7.26 -3.87 16.91
N GLY A 180 8.28 -3.78 16.04
CA GLY A 180 8.83 -4.91 15.30
C GLY A 180 7.98 -5.36 14.10
N VAL A 181 7.09 -4.50 13.60
CA VAL A 181 6.12 -4.84 12.54
C VAL A 181 6.54 -4.40 11.14
N ILE A 182 7.68 -3.71 11.01
CA ILE A 182 8.17 -3.21 9.72
C ILE A 182 9.61 -3.64 9.47
N LYS A 183 9.94 -3.85 8.20
CA LYS A 183 11.30 -4.16 7.71
C LYS A 183 11.78 -3.20 6.63
N ASN A 184 10.91 -2.36 6.09
CA ASN A 184 11.24 -1.36 5.09
C ASN A 184 10.20 -0.23 5.08
N ILE A 185 10.57 0.89 4.47
CA ILE A 185 9.77 2.11 4.39
C ILE A 185 9.57 2.47 2.92
N LEU A 186 8.36 2.85 2.54
CA LEU A 186 8.01 3.30 1.20
C LEU A 186 7.34 4.68 1.25
N ILE A 187 7.96 5.67 0.61
CA ILE A 187 7.43 7.04 0.56
C ILE A 187 7.03 7.35 -0.88
N THR A 188 5.75 7.57 -1.13
CA THR A 188 5.26 8.07 -2.42
C THR A 188 4.82 9.53 -2.31
N THR A 189 4.57 10.21 -3.41
CA THR A 189 4.08 11.59 -3.40
C THR A 189 3.11 11.85 -4.54
N GLY A 190 2.10 12.69 -4.30
CA GLY A 190 1.44 13.40 -5.38
C GLY A 190 2.44 14.33 -6.09
N THR A 191 2.25 14.55 -7.39
CA THR A 191 3.20 15.29 -8.22
C THR A 191 2.97 16.80 -8.09
N PRO A 192 3.89 17.57 -7.50
CA PRO A 192 3.81 19.03 -7.49
C PRO A 192 4.05 19.63 -8.89
N ASP A 193 3.70 20.91 -9.05
CA ASP A 193 4.06 21.69 -10.24
C ASP A 193 5.45 22.30 -10.09
N SER A 194 6.46 21.44 -9.99
CA SER A 194 7.86 21.84 -9.85
C SER A 194 8.78 20.95 -10.70
N PRO A 195 9.94 21.46 -11.16
CA PRO A 195 10.88 20.70 -11.99
C PRO A 195 11.39 19.39 -11.34
N ASP A 196 11.47 19.35 -10.01
CA ASP A 196 11.93 18.20 -9.25
C ASP A 196 10.84 17.14 -9.03
N ALA A 197 9.60 17.39 -9.44
CA ALA A 197 8.47 16.47 -9.28
C ALA A 197 8.26 15.96 -7.83
N GLY A 198 8.71 16.72 -6.83
CA GLY A 198 8.65 16.39 -5.41
C GLY A 198 9.89 15.68 -4.85
N ALA A 199 10.93 15.44 -5.66
CA ALA A 199 12.14 14.77 -5.23
C ALA A 199 12.83 15.46 -4.04
N LYS A 200 12.90 16.79 -4.01
CA LYS A 200 13.55 17.53 -2.89
C LYS A 200 12.83 17.33 -1.57
N ARG A 201 11.49 17.33 -1.62
CA ARG A 201 10.65 17.02 -0.46
C ARG A 201 10.94 15.61 0.06
N LEU A 202 10.98 14.63 -0.84
CA LEU A 202 11.31 13.25 -0.49
C LEU A 202 12.72 13.14 0.09
N ALA A 203 13.71 13.82 -0.48
CA ALA A 203 15.07 13.86 0.08
C ALA A 203 15.09 14.43 1.51
N GLY A 204 14.31 15.48 1.80
CA GLY A 204 14.17 16.01 3.15
C GLY A 204 13.62 14.98 4.15
N LEU A 205 12.56 14.26 3.76
CA LEU A 205 11.99 13.18 4.57
C LEU A 205 13.01 12.04 4.78
N VAL A 206 13.70 11.62 3.72
CA VAL A 206 14.69 10.54 3.80
C VAL A 206 15.83 10.89 4.75
N ARG A 207 16.35 12.12 4.72
CA ARG A 207 17.41 12.56 5.65
C ARG A 207 16.96 12.46 7.11
N ALA A 208 15.79 13.00 7.43
CA ALA A 208 15.24 12.91 8.79
C ALA A 208 15.02 11.47 9.24
N LEU A 209 14.60 10.57 8.34
CA LEU A 209 14.46 9.16 8.66
C LEU A 209 15.80 8.45 8.88
N ARG A 210 16.87 8.88 8.19
CA ARG A 210 18.21 8.32 8.38
C ARG A 210 18.82 8.69 9.72
N ASP A 211 18.36 9.77 10.34
CA ASP A 211 18.77 10.14 11.70
C ASP A 211 18.21 9.18 12.77
N VAL A 212 17.10 8.48 12.47
CA VAL A 212 16.39 7.64 13.45
C VAL A 212 16.29 6.16 13.09
N SER A 213 16.52 5.77 11.83
CA SER A 213 16.33 4.39 11.36
C SER A 213 17.34 3.95 10.31
N ARG A 214 17.68 2.65 10.36
CA ARG A 214 18.55 1.97 9.39
C ARG A 214 17.78 1.12 8.38
N LEU A 215 16.45 1.09 8.46
CA LEU A 215 15.62 0.29 7.54
C LEU A 215 15.80 0.78 6.08
N PRO A 216 15.69 -0.14 5.10
CA PRO A 216 15.66 0.24 3.69
C PRO A 216 14.51 1.21 3.40
N ILE A 217 14.80 2.31 2.68
CA ILE A 217 13.83 3.32 2.27
C ILE A 217 13.73 3.32 0.74
N GLY A 218 12.55 2.99 0.23
CA GLY A 218 12.17 3.23 -1.15
C GLY A 218 11.39 4.54 -1.28
N VAL A 219 11.60 5.27 -2.36
CA VAL A 219 10.80 6.45 -2.69
C VAL A 219 10.14 6.32 -4.07
N GLN A 220 9.01 6.98 -4.27
CA GLN A 220 8.29 6.99 -5.54
C GLN A 220 7.82 8.40 -5.90
N PHE A 221 8.16 8.83 -7.11
CA PHE A 221 7.77 10.13 -7.67
C PHE A 221 7.64 10.05 -9.20
N ALA A 222 7.16 11.12 -9.84
CA ALA A 222 7.16 11.22 -11.30
C ALA A 222 8.58 11.57 -11.79
N PRO A 223 8.96 11.24 -13.04
CA PRO A 223 10.30 11.54 -13.53
C PRO A 223 10.55 13.05 -13.49
N PRO A 224 11.64 13.51 -12.85
CA PRO A 224 11.96 14.92 -12.79
C PRO A 224 12.51 15.42 -14.13
N THR A 225 12.53 16.74 -14.32
CA THR A 225 13.07 17.34 -15.55
C THR A 225 14.58 17.11 -15.68
N GLU A 226 15.30 17.03 -14.55
CA GLU A 226 16.75 16.88 -14.46
C GLU A 226 17.15 15.70 -13.57
N LEU A 227 18.15 14.92 -13.98
CA LEU A 227 18.61 13.72 -13.27
C LEU A 227 19.25 14.01 -11.91
N ARG A 228 19.80 15.21 -11.70
CA ARG A 228 20.36 15.65 -10.41
C ARG A 228 19.39 15.47 -9.24
N PHE A 229 18.09 15.55 -9.48
CA PHE A 229 17.08 15.36 -8.44
C PHE A 229 16.96 13.90 -7.98
N ILE A 230 17.28 12.93 -8.85
CA ILE A 230 17.38 11.51 -8.48
C ILE A 230 18.65 11.30 -7.64
N GLU A 231 19.76 11.92 -8.05
CA GLU A 231 21.03 11.89 -7.32
C GLU A 231 20.88 12.51 -5.92
N GLU A 232 20.17 13.63 -5.78
CA GLU A 232 19.87 14.26 -4.49
C GLU A 232 19.10 13.33 -3.54
N VAL A 233 18.17 12.52 -4.07
CA VAL A 233 17.41 11.56 -3.26
C VAL A 233 18.26 10.34 -2.89
N ALA A 234 19.12 9.86 -3.80
CA ALA A 234 20.09 8.82 -3.49
C ALA A 234 21.08 9.29 -2.41
N ALA A 235 21.63 10.50 -2.55
CA ALA A 235 22.54 11.11 -1.57
C ALA A 235 21.89 11.38 -0.21
N ALA A 236 20.56 11.57 -0.17
CA ALA A 236 19.81 11.64 1.09
C ALA A 236 19.77 10.29 1.85
N GLY A 237 20.04 9.17 1.17
CA GLY A 237 20.09 7.83 1.76
C GLY A 237 18.95 6.90 1.36
N ALA A 238 18.22 7.20 0.27
CA ALA A 238 17.23 6.28 -0.29
C ALA A 238 17.92 5.05 -0.90
N ASN A 239 17.37 3.86 -0.68
CA ASN A 239 17.88 2.60 -1.22
C ASN A 239 17.31 2.27 -2.60
N ALA A 240 16.13 2.79 -2.91
CA ALA A 240 15.46 2.56 -4.18
C ALA A 240 14.63 3.78 -4.60
N VAL A 241 14.58 4.02 -5.90
CA VAL A 241 13.70 5.00 -6.53
C VAL A 241 12.77 4.27 -7.50
N GLY A 242 11.48 4.55 -7.43
CA GLY A 242 10.46 4.02 -8.34
C GLY A 242 9.75 5.14 -9.09
N MET A 243 9.64 5.00 -10.41
CA MET A 243 8.88 5.90 -11.27
C MET A 243 7.92 5.08 -12.12
N HIS A 244 6.62 5.28 -11.93
CA HIS A 244 5.59 4.45 -12.58
C HIS A 244 5.07 5.08 -13.88
N ILE A 245 5.37 4.43 -14.99
CA ILE A 245 4.90 4.77 -16.34
C ILE A 245 3.41 4.44 -16.57
N GLU A 246 2.89 3.52 -15.74
CA GLU A 246 1.52 2.99 -15.69
C GLU A 246 1.08 2.14 -16.89
N SER A 247 1.59 2.42 -18.09
CA SER A 247 1.41 1.57 -19.27
C SER A 247 2.54 1.81 -20.25
N GLY A 248 2.96 0.77 -20.97
CA GLY A 248 3.88 0.90 -22.11
C GLY A 248 3.19 1.40 -23.39
N ASP A 249 1.85 1.43 -23.44
CA ASP A 249 1.06 1.88 -24.58
C ASP A 249 0.65 3.34 -24.41
N GLU A 250 1.16 4.22 -25.27
CA GLU A 250 0.85 5.66 -25.26
C GLU A 250 -0.64 5.96 -25.44
N ARG A 251 -1.40 5.14 -26.18
CA ARG A 251 -2.86 5.32 -26.33
C ARG A 251 -3.56 5.09 -24.99
N ILE A 252 -3.11 4.07 -24.24
CA ILE A 252 -3.61 3.81 -22.89
C ILE A 252 -3.18 4.93 -21.95
N ARG A 253 -1.93 5.40 -22.01
CA ARG A 253 -1.46 6.52 -21.17
C ARG A 253 -2.23 7.80 -21.44
N GLN A 254 -2.47 8.15 -22.71
CA GLN A 254 -3.26 9.32 -23.09
C GLN A 254 -4.68 9.26 -22.50
N ARG A 255 -5.31 8.08 -22.55
CA ARG A 255 -6.66 7.89 -22.01
C ARG A 255 -6.68 7.86 -20.47
N MET A 256 -5.83 7.04 -19.87
CA MET A 256 -5.89 6.67 -18.45
C MET A 256 -5.08 7.59 -17.54
N CYS A 257 -4.00 8.18 -18.05
CA CYS A 257 -3.06 9.02 -17.32
C CYS A 257 -2.75 10.33 -18.09
N PRO A 258 -3.75 11.13 -18.49
CA PRO A 258 -3.56 12.23 -19.45
C PRO A 258 -2.51 13.26 -19.01
N GLY A 259 -2.42 13.55 -17.70
CA GLY A 259 -1.37 14.41 -17.15
C GLY A 259 0.03 13.82 -17.28
N LYS A 260 0.22 12.54 -16.90
CA LYS A 260 1.51 11.86 -17.08
C LYS A 260 1.88 11.73 -18.55
N TYR A 261 0.93 11.51 -19.44
CA TYR A 261 1.15 11.48 -20.88
C TYR A 261 1.67 12.84 -21.39
N ARG A 262 1.01 13.94 -20.99
CA ARG A 262 1.37 15.29 -21.44
C ARG A 262 2.70 15.80 -20.89
N TYR A 263 3.01 15.50 -19.62
CA TYR A 263 4.15 16.09 -18.91
C TYR A 263 5.30 15.11 -18.61
N GLY A 264 5.11 13.81 -18.83
CA GLY A 264 6.11 12.77 -18.60
C GLY A 264 6.21 11.85 -19.81
N SER A 265 7.01 12.24 -20.81
CA SER A 265 7.23 11.43 -22.01
C SER A 265 7.89 10.09 -21.65
N LEU A 266 7.71 9.06 -22.49
CA LEU A 266 8.41 7.77 -22.29
C LEU A 266 9.94 7.95 -22.23
N GLU A 267 10.47 8.93 -22.96
CA GLU A 267 11.90 9.24 -22.94
C GLU A 267 12.37 9.70 -21.55
N MET A 268 11.58 10.52 -20.84
CA MET A 268 11.91 10.90 -19.46
C MET A 268 11.98 9.68 -18.54
N TYR A 269 11.07 8.70 -18.69
CA TYR A 269 11.11 7.46 -17.91
C TYR A 269 12.26 6.53 -18.31
N ARG A 270 12.67 6.51 -19.59
CA ARG A 270 13.79 5.68 -20.07
C ARG A 270 15.15 6.24 -19.67
N ARG A 271 15.24 7.57 -19.58
CA ARG A 271 16.46 8.30 -19.20
C ARG A 271 16.74 8.20 -17.69
N ALA A 272 15.68 8.17 -16.89
CA ALA A 272 15.72 8.17 -15.44
C ALA A 272 16.01 6.77 -14.88
#